data_AF-A0A2M8P7K7-F1
#
_entry.id   AF-A0A2M8P7K7-F1
#
_cell.length_a   1.000
_cell.length_b   1.000
_cell.length_c   1.000
_cell.angle_alpha   90.00
_cell.angle_beta   90.00
_cell.angle_gamma   90.00
#
_symmetry.space_group_name_H-M   'P 1'
#
loop_
_entity.id
_entity.type
_entity.pdbx_description
1 polymer ?
#
loop_
_entity_poly.entity_id
_entity_poly.type
_entity_poly.pdbx_seq_one_letter_code
_entity_poly.pdbx_strand_id
1 'polypeptide(L)'
;MPPRGWDQFKNPNSQSVWNNADGINPDSSHDVLIEDCLFHTGDDCVPVKNTGAYQNTVRDVYHVQVRRCACISSVTALKIGTETRTSRMRDITFEDIDLIETSRAFGLDVKDGAIVENVTFKNIRVHVCNRPFDFWIIPREKHENQV
;
A
#
# COMPACT_ATOMS: atom_id res chain seq x y z
N MET A 1 -6.12 28.26 3.21
CA MET A 1 -6.40 27.82 4.59
C MET A 1 -7.11 26.48 4.50
N PRO A 2 -6.64 25.39 5.12
CA PRO A 2 -7.37 24.14 5.11
C PRO A 2 -8.70 24.32 5.90
N PRO A 3 -9.79 23.61 5.52
CA PRO A 3 -11.08 23.76 6.18
C PRO A 3 -10.99 23.39 7.67
N ARG A 4 -11.54 24.25 8.53
CA ARG A 4 -11.61 24.03 9.99
C ARG A 4 -12.48 22.80 10.26
N GLY A 5 -11.88 21.70 10.71
CA GLY A 5 -12.58 20.46 11.04
C GLY A 5 -11.69 19.22 11.06
N TRP A 6 -10.61 19.21 10.28
CA TRP A 6 -9.76 18.02 10.08
C TRP A 6 -8.65 17.83 11.12
N ASP A 7 -8.38 18.85 11.95
CA ASP A 7 -7.43 18.75 13.07
C ASP A 7 -7.87 17.72 14.13
N GLN A 8 -9.13 17.27 14.11
CA GLN A 8 -9.67 16.27 15.04
C GLN A 8 -9.26 14.82 14.71
N PHE A 9 -8.83 14.55 13.46
CA PHE A 9 -8.29 13.23 13.09
C PHE A 9 -6.79 13.14 13.32
N LYS A 10 -6.11 14.28 13.46
CA LYS A 10 -4.70 14.31 13.86
C LYS A 10 -4.63 14.11 15.36
N ASN A 11 -4.23 12.93 15.81
CA ASN A 11 -3.83 12.77 17.20
C ASN A 11 -2.48 13.49 17.40
N PRO A 12 -2.41 14.60 18.16
CA PRO A 12 -1.19 15.40 18.31
C PRO A 12 -0.09 14.70 19.11
N ASN A 13 -0.35 13.51 19.66
CA ASN A 13 0.59 12.71 20.46
C ASN A 13 1.07 11.42 19.76
N SER A 14 0.83 11.24 18.45
CA SER A 14 0.79 9.91 17.81
C SER A 14 2.07 9.37 17.17
N GLN A 15 3.13 10.18 17.00
CA GLN A 15 4.27 9.76 16.16
C GLN A 15 5.02 8.50 16.64
N SER A 16 4.82 8.03 17.88
CA SER A 16 5.45 6.77 18.36
C SER A 16 4.50 5.59 18.59
N VAL A 17 3.18 5.77 18.53
CA VAL A 17 2.18 4.71 18.85
C VAL A 17 1.50 4.11 17.63
N TRP A 18 1.75 4.66 16.44
CA TRP A 18 1.06 4.27 15.19
C TRP A 18 2.03 3.78 14.09
N ASN A 19 3.25 3.41 14.45
CA ASN A 19 4.23 2.88 13.49
C ASN A 19 3.83 1.47 13.03
N ASN A 20 3.97 1.18 11.73
CA ASN A 20 3.56 -0.08 11.11
C ASN A 20 2.07 -0.43 11.30
N ALA A 21 1.24 0.57 11.62
CA ALA A 21 -0.21 0.41 11.72
C ALA A 21 -0.85 0.52 10.33
N ASP A 22 -0.57 -0.47 9.48
CA ASP A 22 -1.18 -0.63 8.17
C ASP A 22 -2.70 -0.89 8.29
N GLY A 23 -3.44 -0.69 7.21
CA GLY A 23 -4.84 -1.08 7.12
C GLY A 23 -4.99 -2.56 6.78
N ILE A 24 -5.38 -2.87 5.55
CA ILE A 24 -5.51 -4.26 5.07
C ILE A 24 -4.34 -4.59 4.15
N ASN A 25 -3.66 -5.70 4.44
CA ASN A 25 -2.46 -6.13 3.73
C ASN A 25 -2.72 -7.45 3.00
N PRO A 26 -3.04 -7.45 1.69
CA PRO A 26 -2.96 -8.66 0.88
C PRO A 26 -1.50 -9.11 0.80
N ASP A 27 -1.12 -10.07 1.65
CA ASP A 27 0.21 -10.68 1.69
C ASP A 27 0.15 -12.10 1.13
N SER A 28 0.94 -12.39 0.10
CA SER A 28 1.00 -13.73 -0.52
C SER A 28 -0.38 -14.29 -0.90
N SER A 29 -1.28 -13.38 -1.29
CA SER A 29 -2.70 -13.62 -1.50
C SER A 29 -3.08 -13.40 -2.97
N HIS A 30 -4.15 -14.06 -3.42
CA HIS A 30 -4.73 -13.84 -4.73
C HIS A 30 -6.27 -13.85 -4.64
N ASP A 31 -6.92 -13.30 -5.66
CA ASP A 31 -8.38 -13.17 -5.73
C ASP A 31 -8.96 -12.40 -4.51
N VAL A 32 -8.39 -11.21 -4.26
CA VAL A 32 -8.73 -10.37 -3.11
C VAL A 32 -9.57 -9.18 -3.55
N LEU A 33 -10.69 -8.95 -2.86
CA LEU A 33 -11.53 -7.76 -3.01
C LEU A 33 -11.60 -7.00 -1.68
N ILE A 34 -11.22 -5.72 -1.72
CA ILE A 34 -11.38 -4.77 -0.62
C ILE A 34 -12.28 -3.65 -1.12
N GLU A 35 -13.45 -3.47 -0.52
CA GLU A 35 -14.40 -2.45 -0.97
C GLU A 35 -15.19 -1.79 0.16
N ASP A 36 -15.68 -0.58 -0.10
CA ASP A 36 -16.58 0.16 0.79
C ASP A 36 -16.00 0.39 2.21
N CYS A 37 -14.69 0.67 2.26
CA CYS A 37 -13.93 0.84 3.50
C CYS A 37 -13.49 2.29 3.74
N LEU A 38 -13.44 2.69 5.02
CA LEU A 38 -12.75 3.90 5.48
C LEU A 38 -11.48 3.48 6.24
N PHE A 39 -10.32 3.90 5.74
CA PHE A 39 -9.03 3.68 6.38
C PHE A 39 -8.57 4.94 7.11
N HIS A 40 -8.16 4.77 8.37
CA HIS A 40 -7.40 5.76 9.10
C HIS A 40 -6.19 5.06 9.73
N THR A 41 -5.05 5.18 9.06
CA THR A 41 -3.87 4.38 9.35
C THR A 41 -2.70 5.23 9.80
N GLY A 42 -1.93 4.65 10.71
CA GLY A 42 -0.63 5.17 11.08
C GLY A 42 0.41 4.90 10.01
N ASP A 43 0.25 3.79 9.30
CA ASP A 43 1.12 3.38 8.21
C ASP A 43 0.31 3.29 6.89
N ASP A 44 0.60 2.32 6.04
CA ASP A 44 0.03 2.27 4.70
C ASP A 44 -1.48 1.88 4.73
N CYS A 45 -2.37 2.52 3.96
CA CYS A 45 -3.80 2.14 4.02
C CYS A 45 -4.05 0.75 3.44
N VAL A 46 -3.54 0.52 2.23
CA VAL A 46 -3.56 -0.79 1.58
C VAL A 46 -2.23 -1.05 0.87
N PRO A 47 -1.27 -1.70 1.55
CA PRO A 47 -0.08 -2.23 0.93
C PRO A 47 -0.29 -3.67 0.45
N VAL A 48 -0.16 -3.89 -0.86
CA VAL A 48 -0.11 -5.22 -1.45
C VAL A 48 1.32 -5.75 -1.32
N LYS A 49 1.51 -6.83 -0.57
CA LYS A 49 2.82 -7.31 -0.12
C LYS A 49 3.07 -8.77 -0.48
N ASN A 50 4.33 -9.15 -0.43
CA ASN A 50 4.74 -10.53 -0.20
C ASN A 50 5.90 -10.53 0.79
N THR A 51 5.63 -10.82 2.06
CA THR A 51 6.65 -10.78 3.12
C THR A 51 7.59 -11.98 3.10
N GLY A 52 7.19 -13.08 2.47
CA GLY A 52 7.87 -14.37 2.60
C GLY A 52 7.81 -14.97 4.01
N ALA A 53 7.00 -14.42 4.92
CA ALA A 53 7.01 -14.77 6.34
C ALA A 53 6.60 -16.23 6.62
N TYR A 54 5.82 -16.83 5.73
CA TYR A 54 5.32 -18.19 5.86
C TYR A 54 5.83 -19.02 4.68
N GLN A 55 6.94 -19.74 4.88
CA GLN A 55 7.70 -20.44 3.83
C GLN A 55 6.85 -21.33 2.92
N ASN A 56 5.78 -21.95 3.44
CA ASN A 56 4.90 -22.82 2.66
C ASN A 56 3.70 -22.08 2.00
N THR A 57 3.63 -20.76 2.11
CA THR A 57 2.55 -19.95 1.53
C THR A 57 3.06 -18.90 0.55
N VAL A 58 4.37 -18.82 0.32
CA VAL A 58 4.94 -17.90 -0.66
C VAL A 58 4.42 -18.29 -2.05
N ARG A 59 3.68 -17.36 -2.64
CA ARG A 59 3.07 -17.50 -3.97
C ARG A 59 3.00 -16.15 -4.65
N ASP A 60 2.77 -16.17 -5.95
CA ASP A 60 2.51 -14.94 -6.71
C ASP A 60 1.27 -14.24 -6.17
N VAL A 61 1.29 -12.91 -6.19
CA VAL A 61 0.18 -12.06 -5.78
C VAL A 61 -0.55 -11.61 -7.04
N TYR A 62 -1.83 -11.95 -7.17
CA TYR A 62 -2.57 -11.59 -8.38
C TYR A 62 -4.09 -11.41 -8.15
N HIS A 63 -4.73 -10.65 -9.04
CA HIS A 63 -6.16 -10.32 -8.96
C HIS A 63 -6.52 -9.67 -7.61
N VAL A 64 -5.88 -8.54 -7.31
CA VAL A 64 -6.20 -7.74 -6.12
C VAL A 64 -6.96 -6.50 -6.58
N GLN A 65 -8.18 -6.31 -6.07
CA GLN A 65 -8.99 -5.13 -6.35
C GLN A 65 -9.32 -4.39 -5.06
N VAL A 66 -9.03 -3.08 -5.05
CA VAL A 66 -9.39 -2.14 -3.98
C VAL A 66 -10.28 -1.07 -4.58
N ARG A 67 -11.51 -0.90 -4.07
CA ARG A 67 -12.44 0.07 -4.67
C ARG A 67 -13.44 0.73 -3.74
N ARG A 68 -13.90 1.93 -4.08
CA ARG A 68 -14.91 2.68 -3.32
C ARG A 68 -14.50 2.90 -1.87
N CYS A 69 -13.25 3.30 -1.67
CA CYS A 69 -12.67 3.48 -0.34
C CYS A 69 -12.31 4.95 -0.10
N ALA A 70 -12.19 5.32 1.17
CA ALA A 70 -11.58 6.57 1.59
C ALA A 70 -10.39 6.31 2.51
N CYS A 71 -9.32 7.08 2.35
CA CYS A 71 -8.05 6.84 3.02
C CYS A 71 -7.50 8.11 3.69
N ILE A 72 -7.14 7.97 4.97
CA ILE A 72 -6.27 8.88 5.71
C ILE A 72 -5.05 8.06 6.16
N SER A 73 -3.85 8.46 5.75
CA SER A 73 -2.60 7.79 6.10
C SER A 73 -1.56 8.80 6.55
N SER A 74 -0.74 8.46 7.55
CA SER A 74 0.43 9.30 7.87
C SER A 74 1.60 9.10 6.87
N VAL A 75 1.54 8.06 6.05
CA VAL A 75 2.58 7.61 5.11
C VAL A 75 2.01 7.37 3.71
N THR A 76 1.99 6.15 3.17
CA THR A 76 1.53 5.84 1.81
C THR A 76 0.12 5.29 1.82
N ALA A 77 -0.81 5.92 1.12
CA ALA A 77 -2.16 5.41 1.10
C ALA A 77 -2.27 4.08 0.34
N LEU A 78 -1.92 4.09 -0.96
CA LEU A 78 -2.10 2.94 -1.85
C LEU A 78 -0.73 2.46 -2.31
N LYS A 79 -0.38 1.21 -2.01
CA LYS A 79 0.99 0.75 -2.20
C LYS A 79 1.09 -0.68 -2.73
N ILE A 80 2.15 -0.91 -3.50
CA ILE A 80 2.69 -2.23 -3.79
C ILE A 80 4.09 -2.30 -3.17
N GLY A 81 4.35 -3.32 -2.37
CA GLY A 81 5.53 -3.45 -1.51
C GLY A 81 5.25 -3.01 -0.07
N THR A 82 6.25 -2.86 0.80
CA THR A 82 7.70 -2.86 0.55
C THR A 82 8.29 -4.23 0.27
N GLU A 83 7.73 -5.25 0.93
CA GLU A 83 8.17 -6.63 0.78
C GLU A 83 7.58 -7.20 -0.51
N THR A 84 8.46 -7.68 -1.38
CA THR A 84 8.08 -8.23 -2.69
C THR A 84 8.74 -9.60 -2.92
N ARG A 85 8.77 -10.45 -1.90
CA ARG A 85 9.48 -11.76 -1.88
C ARG A 85 8.77 -12.85 -2.69
N THR A 86 8.47 -12.56 -3.95
CA THR A 86 7.81 -13.48 -4.87
C THR A 86 8.34 -13.31 -6.28
N SER A 87 7.95 -14.21 -7.19
CA SER A 87 8.33 -14.09 -8.60
C SER A 87 7.55 -12.96 -9.26
N ARG A 88 6.23 -12.89 -9.04
CA ARG A 88 5.36 -11.89 -9.67
C ARG A 88 4.30 -11.31 -8.74
N MET A 89 4.01 -10.03 -8.96
CA MET A 89 2.85 -9.33 -8.43
C MET A 89 2.13 -8.67 -9.60
N ARG A 90 0.90 -9.10 -9.92
CA ARG A 90 0.23 -8.68 -11.17
C ARG A 90 -1.27 -8.46 -11.03
N ASP A 91 -1.85 -7.73 -11.97
CA ASP A 91 -3.30 -7.52 -12.07
C ASP A 91 -3.87 -6.94 -10.76
N ILE A 92 -3.25 -5.84 -10.32
CA ILE A 92 -3.60 -5.11 -9.09
C ILE A 92 -4.28 -3.81 -9.49
N THR A 93 -5.51 -3.60 -9.04
CA THR A 93 -6.30 -2.42 -9.37
C THR A 93 -6.77 -1.69 -8.12
N PHE A 94 -6.43 -0.40 -8.05
CA PHE A 94 -7.02 0.56 -7.13
C PHE A 94 -7.97 1.45 -7.93
N GLU A 95 -9.26 1.48 -7.58
CA GLU A 95 -10.27 2.19 -8.37
C GLU A 95 -11.27 2.95 -7.51
N ASP A 96 -11.57 4.19 -7.87
CA ASP A 96 -12.62 4.98 -7.20
C ASP A 96 -12.34 5.18 -5.70
N ILE A 97 -11.20 5.82 -5.39
CA ILE A 97 -10.72 6.00 -4.01
C ILE A 97 -10.49 7.48 -3.73
N ASP A 98 -10.95 7.94 -2.57
CA ASP A 98 -10.70 9.27 -2.02
C ASP A 98 -9.51 9.25 -1.05
N LEU A 99 -8.41 9.89 -1.40
CA LEU A 99 -7.26 10.09 -0.52
C LEU A 99 -7.40 11.46 0.15
N ILE A 100 -7.89 11.44 1.39
CA ILE A 100 -8.28 12.63 2.15
C ILE A 100 -7.04 13.40 2.62
N GLU A 101 -6.16 12.72 3.37
CA GLU A 101 -4.89 13.27 3.80
C GLU A 101 -3.84 12.15 3.82
N THR A 102 -2.74 12.35 3.09
CA THR A 102 -1.66 11.36 3.03
C THR A 102 -0.29 12.00 2.83
N SER A 103 0.79 11.39 3.33
CA SER A 103 2.13 11.81 2.95
C SER A 103 2.44 11.42 1.50
N ARG A 104 2.05 10.20 1.10
CA ARG A 104 2.20 9.65 -0.24
C ARG A 104 0.91 9.05 -0.75
N ALA A 105 0.50 9.38 -1.96
CA ALA A 105 -0.72 8.82 -2.54
C ALA A 105 -0.48 7.40 -3.06
N PHE A 106 0.57 7.24 -3.86
CA PHE A 106 0.89 6.01 -4.59
C PHE A 106 2.32 5.57 -4.30
N GLY A 107 2.47 4.30 -3.87
CA GLY A 107 3.76 3.67 -3.63
C GLY A 107 3.99 2.48 -4.55
N LEU A 108 5.16 2.44 -5.19
CA LEU A 108 5.69 1.23 -5.85
C LEU A 108 7.09 0.97 -5.30
N ASP A 109 7.15 0.21 -4.22
CA ASP A 109 8.36 -0.09 -3.48
C ASP A 109 8.76 -1.55 -3.75
N VAL A 110 9.40 -1.79 -4.89
CA VAL A 110 9.84 -3.13 -5.31
C VAL A 110 11.27 -3.36 -4.88
N LYS A 111 11.47 -4.10 -3.79
CA LYS A 111 12.80 -4.27 -3.18
C LYS A 111 13.35 -5.69 -3.22
N ASP A 112 12.50 -6.71 -3.35
CA ASP A 112 12.91 -8.11 -3.27
C ASP A 112 12.86 -8.82 -4.65
N GLY A 113 12.84 -8.06 -5.74
CA GLY A 113 13.04 -8.56 -7.10
C GLY A 113 11.84 -9.17 -7.81
N ALA A 114 10.63 -9.07 -7.25
CA ALA A 114 9.42 -9.44 -7.98
C ALA A 114 9.28 -8.62 -9.27
N ILE A 115 8.78 -9.28 -10.32
CA ILE A 115 8.24 -8.58 -11.48
C ILE A 115 6.87 -8.02 -11.06
N VAL A 116 6.72 -6.70 -11.15
CA VAL A 116 5.43 -6.03 -10.94
C VAL A 116 4.88 -5.58 -12.28
N GLU A 117 3.71 -6.09 -12.66
CA GLU A 117 3.09 -5.84 -13.97
C GLU A 117 1.58 -5.63 -13.86
N ASN A 118 0.95 -4.98 -14.84
CA ASN A 118 -0.51 -4.75 -14.87
C ASN A 118 -1.10 -4.12 -13.60
N VAL A 119 -0.47 -3.04 -13.12
CA VAL A 119 -0.96 -2.25 -11.99
C VAL A 119 -1.75 -1.07 -12.50
N THR A 120 -2.97 -0.88 -11.99
CA THR A 120 -3.84 0.22 -12.37
C THR A 120 -4.26 1.04 -11.15
N PHE A 121 -4.04 2.35 -11.22
CA PHE A 121 -4.66 3.34 -10.35
C PHE A 121 -5.66 4.14 -11.20
N LYS A 122 -6.95 4.03 -10.92
CA LYS A 122 -8.02 4.61 -11.74
C LYS A 122 -9.01 5.39 -10.88
N ASN A 123 -9.44 6.56 -11.35
CA ASN A 123 -10.41 7.41 -10.65
C ASN A 123 -10.03 7.67 -9.17
N ILE A 124 -8.76 8.01 -8.93
CA ILE A 124 -8.27 8.34 -7.59
C ILE A 124 -8.34 9.86 -7.39
N ARG A 125 -9.02 10.28 -6.32
CA ARG A 125 -9.20 11.68 -5.95
C ARG A 125 -8.26 11.98 -4.79
N VAL A 126 -7.26 12.83 -5.03
CA VAL A 126 -6.25 13.19 -4.02
C VAL A 126 -6.52 14.61 -3.52
N HIS A 127 -6.83 14.76 -2.23
CA HIS A 127 -7.19 16.05 -1.64
C HIS A 127 -5.98 16.76 -1.03
N VAL A 128 -5.40 16.20 0.04
CA VAL A 128 -4.19 16.72 0.70
C VAL A 128 -3.10 15.67 0.62
N CYS A 129 -2.03 15.98 -0.13
CA CYS A 129 -0.88 15.10 -0.26
C CYS A 129 0.43 15.86 -0.34
N ASN A 130 1.46 15.39 0.38
CA ASN A 130 2.80 15.97 0.31
C ASN A 130 3.54 15.51 -0.96
N ARG A 131 3.68 14.20 -1.15
CA ARG A 131 4.37 13.57 -2.28
C ARG A 131 3.47 12.55 -2.98
N PRO A 132 2.76 12.91 -4.06
CA PRO A 132 1.79 12.00 -4.68
C PRO A 132 2.38 10.65 -5.12
N PHE A 133 3.62 10.61 -5.60
CA PHE A 133 4.25 9.39 -6.11
C PHE A 133 5.55 9.08 -5.36
N ASP A 134 5.68 7.85 -4.92
CA ASP A 134 6.91 7.30 -4.35
C ASP A 134 7.25 5.98 -5.05
N PHE A 135 8.39 5.96 -5.73
CA PHE A 135 8.84 4.79 -6.47
C PHE A 135 10.23 4.43 -6.01
N TRP A 136 10.35 3.24 -5.43
CA TRP A 136 11.63 2.72 -5.00
C TRP A 136 11.83 1.31 -5.54
N ILE A 137 12.48 1.25 -6.71
CA ILE A 137 12.75 0.00 -7.42
C ILE A 137 14.22 -0.35 -7.22
N ILE A 138 14.47 -1.44 -6.51
CA ILE A 138 15.81 -1.90 -6.15
C ILE A 138 15.96 -3.34 -6.65
N PRO A 139 17.06 -3.68 -7.33
CA PRO A 139 17.37 -5.07 -7.67
C PRO A 139 17.44 -5.92 -6.39
N ARG A 140 16.94 -7.16 -6.44
CA ARG A 140 17.24 -8.13 -5.39
C ARG A 140 18.75 -8.34 -5.35
N GLU A 141 19.38 -8.06 -4.22
CA GLU A 141 20.76 -8.49 -4.02
C GLU A 141 20.81 -10.01 -4.18
N LYS A 142 21.71 -10.50 -5.04
CA LYS A 142 21.99 -11.94 -5.15
C LYS A 142 22.64 -12.39 -3.85
N HIS A 143 21.84 -12.62 -2.82
CA HIS A 143 22.27 -13.50 -1.75
C HIS A 143 22.27 -14.90 -2.35
N GLU A 144 23.48 -15.37 -2.66
CA GLU A 144 23.75 -16.77 -2.97
C GLU A 144 23.02 -17.63 -1.93
N ASN A 145 22.16 -18.53 -2.43
CA ASN A 145 21.52 -19.61 -1.69
C ASN A 145 20.60 -19.18 -0.53
N GLN A 146 19.29 -19.08 -0.76
CA GLN A 146 18.30 -19.77 0.08
C GLN A 146 17.06 -20.08 -0.77
N VAL A 147 16.98 -21.38 -1.11
CA VAL A 147 15.83 -22.29 -1.36
C VAL A 147 14.55 -21.71 -1.96
#